data_AF-A0A7W1PM91-F1
#
_entry.id   AF-A0A7W1PM91-F1
#
_cell.length_a   1.000
_cell.length_b   1.000
_cell.length_c   1.000
_cell.angle_alpha   90.00
_cell.angle_beta   90.00
_cell.angle_gamma   90.00
#
_symmetry.space_group_name_H-M   'P 1'
#
loop_
_entity.id
_entity.type
_entity.pdbx_description
1 polymer ?
#
loop_
_entity_poly.entity_id
_entity_poly.type
_entity_poly.pdbx_seq_one_letter_code
_entity_poly.pdbx_strand_id
1 'polypeptide(L)'
;MPNAWQQTIKDWTIRRKILTGFAAVLVLTALLGLQSIRALDRLNGVGNDIVTTEQIFQDARTMIMALMAVTIGLGVLLALGLARLIADPLTQLGVLAEQVSKGDLTTDIRSRSRDEIGWLEHSMRQMVKNLREIATQIAVSSRTVAMSAEEISASSTQMAKGAEMQSSSTEETSSTMVEIASQMQHLARS
;
A
#
# COMPACT_ATOMS: atom_id res chain seq x y z
N MET A 1 -4.81 9.98 21.64
CA MET A 1 -4.11 8.96 22.47
C MET A 1 -2.99 8.38 21.62
N PRO A 2 -1.73 8.35 22.07
CA PRO A 2 -0.64 7.72 21.31
C PRO A 2 -0.96 6.23 21.18
N ASN A 3 -1.16 5.78 19.95
CA ASN A 3 -1.35 4.39 19.58
C ASN A 3 -0.12 3.58 20.03
N ALA A 4 -0.33 2.44 20.70
CA ALA A 4 0.72 1.54 21.22
C ALA A 4 1.80 1.17 20.18
N TRP A 5 1.48 1.32 18.89
CA TRP A 5 2.37 1.16 17.75
C TRP A 5 3.45 2.25 17.62
N GLN A 6 3.21 3.50 18.06
CA GLN A 6 4.23 4.55 18.05
C GLN A 6 5.38 4.27 19.04
N GLN A 7 5.12 3.53 20.13
CA GLN A 7 6.17 3.16 21.09
C GLN A 7 7.02 1.99 20.58
N THR A 8 6.43 1.01 19.88
CA THR A 8 7.17 -0.12 19.28
C THR A 8 8.01 0.31 18.08
N ILE A 9 7.58 1.34 17.36
CA ILE A 9 8.42 1.99 16.32
C ILE A 9 9.70 2.54 16.94
N LYS A 10 9.84 2.82 18.25
CA LYS A 10 11.11 3.33 18.78
C LYS A 10 12.26 2.29 18.74
N ASP A 11 11.93 1.00 18.69
CA ASP A 11 12.87 -0.13 18.74
C ASP A 11 13.13 -0.77 17.35
N TRP A 12 13.28 0.05 16.30
CA TRP A 12 13.49 -0.34 14.88
C TRP A 12 14.38 -1.59 14.69
N THR A 13 13.76 -2.73 14.38
CA THR A 13 14.43 -4.04 14.32
C THR A 13 15.18 -4.29 13.00
N ILE A 14 14.74 -3.73 11.87
CA ILE A 14 15.52 -3.76 10.61
C ILE A 14 16.79 -2.95 10.78
N ARG A 15 16.69 -1.74 11.34
CA ARG A 15 17.86 -0.91 11.65
C ARG A 15 18.86 -1.71 12.50
N ARG A 16 18.38 -2.41 13.53
CA ARG A 16 19.24 -3.27 14.36
C ARG A 16 19.88 -4.39 13.54
N LYS A 17 19.14 -5.11 12.69
CA LYS A 17 19.68 -6.19 11.84
C LYS A 17 20.77 -5.67 10.87
N ILE A 18 20.53 -4.53 10.21
CA ILE A 18 21.49 -3.89 9.31
C ILE A 18 22.75 -3.49 10.09
N LEU A 19 22.59 -2.80 11.23
CA LEU A 19 23.72 -2.36 12.04
C LEU A 19 24.52 -3.53 12.60
N THR A 20 23.89 -4.60 13.07
CA THR A 20 24.60 -5.79 13.55
C THR A 20 25.35 -6.50 12.41
N GLY A 21 24.77 -6.55 11.21
CA GLY A 21 25.44 -7.14 10.04
C GLY A 21 26.67 -6.35 9.61
N PHE A 22 26.55 -5.03 9.50
CA PHE A 22 27.69 -4.14 9.21
C PHE A 22 28.76 -4.19 10.30
N ALA A 23 28.35 -4.12 11.57
CA ALA A 23 29.28 -4.20 12.70
C ALA A 23 30.03 -5.54 12.72
N ALA A 24 29.34 -6.67 12.46
CA ALA A 24 29.98 -7.99 12.39
C ALA A 24 31.04 -8.05 11.27
N VAL A 25 30.73 -7.49 10.09
CA VAL A 25 31.69 -7.41 8.98
C VAL A 25 32.88 -6.54 9.33
N LEU A 26 32.66 -5.34 9.91
CA LEU A 26 33.75 -4.44 10.32
C LEU A 26 34.64 -5.07 11.40
N VAL A 27 34.06 -5.78 12.37
CA VAL A 27 34.83 -6.49 13.40
C VAL A 27 35.63 -7.63 12.77
N LEU A 28 35.04 -8.40 11.86
CA LEU A 28 35.74 -9.50 11.19
C LEU A 28 36.89 -8.99 10.31
N THR A 29 36.68 -7.94 9.54
CA THR A 29 37.73 -7.34 8.70
C THR A 29 38.84 -6.72 9.56
N ALA A 30 38.50 -6.05 10.67
CA ALA A 30 39.48 -5.52 11.61
C ALA A 30 40.29 -6.64 12.29
N LEU A 31 39.66 -7.74 12.70
CA LEU A 31 40.34 -8.90 13.30
C LEU A 31 41.32 -9.56 12.33
N LEU A 32 40.90 -9.78 11.08
CA LEU A 32 41.77 -10.34 10.03
C LEU A 32 42.94 -9.39 9.72
N GLY A 33 42.67 -8.08 9.65
CA GLY A 33 43.71 -7.07 9.49
C GLY A 33 44.72 -7.10 10.64
N LEU A 34 44.26 -7.18 11.88
CA LEU A 34 45.13 -7.21 13.06
C LEU A 34 45.95 -8.52 13.15
N GLN A 35 45.35 -9.65 12.76
CA GLN A 35 46.06 -10.91 12.61
C GLN A 35 47.19 -10.79 11.58
N SER A 36 46.94 -10.06 10.48
CA SER A 36 47.95 -9.87 9.43
C SER A 36 49.15 -9.04 9.88
N ILE A 37 48.92 -7.98 10.65
CA ILE A 37 49.99 -7.12 11.18
C ILE A 37 50.86 -7.92 12.16
N ARG A 38 50.24 -8.68 13.05
CA ARG A 38 50.99 -9.54 14.00
C ARG A 38 51.78 -10.64 13.31
N ALA A 39 51.29 -11.16 12.18
CA ALA A 39 52.04 -12.11 11.38
C ALA A 39 53.28 -11.47 10.75
N LEU A 40 53.18 -10.21 10.26
CA LEU A 40 54.35 -9.45 9.81
C LEU A 40 55.37 -9.21 10.93
N ASP A 41 54.93 -8.87 12.15
CA ASP A 41 55.84 -8.62 13.28
C ASP A 41 56.60 -9.88 13.70
N ARG A 42 55.95 -11.07 13.65
CA ARG A 42 56.61 -12.35 13.90
C ARG A 42 57.71 -12.64 12.88
N LEU A 43 57.51 -12.26 11.62
CA LEU A 43 58.51 -12.44 10.57
C LEU A 43 59.69 -11.48 10.74
N ASN A 44 59.46 -10.26 11.24
CA ASN A 44 60.52 -9.28 11.50
C ASN A 44 61.36 -9.64 12.75
N GLY A 45 60.73 -10.18 13.81
CA GLY A 45 61.41 -10.61 15.04
C GLY A 45 62.25 -11.88 14.91
N VAL A 46 62.01 -12.71 13.87
CA VAL A 46 62.82 -13.90 13.52
C VAL A 46 64.03 -13.53 12.65
N GLY A 47 64.28 -12.25 12.37
CA GLY A 47 65.40 -11.76 11.56
C GLY A 47 66.83 -12.07 12.06
N ASN A 48 66.98 -12.95 13.05
CA ASN A 48 68.27 -13.52 13.46
C ASN A 48 68.49 -14.96 12.93
N ASP A 49 67.45 -15.61 12.38
CA ASP A 49 67.56 -16.84 11.59
C ASP A 49 67.28 -16.49 10.12
N ILE A 50 68.07 -17.02 9.19
CA ILE A 50 68.00 -16.70 7.76
C ILE A 50 66.67 -17.21 7.17
N VAL A 51 65.59 -16.47 7.39
CA VAL A 51 64.33 -16.62 6.67
C VAL A 51 64.52 -15.95 5.32
N THR A 52 64.49 -16.74 4.25
CA THR A 52 64.58 -16.26 2.88
C THR A 52 63.57 -15.14 2.64
N THR A 53 64.03 -13.95 2.26
CA THR A 53 63.20 -12.75 2.02
C THR A 53 62.01 -13.06 1.09
N GLU A 54 62.16 -14.02 0.18
CA GLU A 54 61.12 -14.53 -0.72
C GLU A 54 59.91 -15.15 0.01
N GLN A 55 60.12 -15.90 1.10
CA GLN A 55 59.03 -16.56 1.84
C GLN A 55 58.14 -15.55 2.56
N ILE A 56 58.71 -14.47 3.08
CA ILE A 56 57.99 -13.38 3.75
C ILE A 56 57.02 -12.69 2.77
N PHE A 57 57.49 -12.42 1.55
CA PHE A 57 56.64 -11.82 0.52
C PHE A 57 55.51 -12.75 0.07
N GLN A 58 55.75 -14.06 -0.01
CA GLN A 58 54.74 -15.05 -0.39
C GLN A 58 53.65 -15.22 0.68
N ASP A 59 54.02 -15.29 1.96
CA ASP A 59 53.06 -15.39 3.08
C ASP A 59 52.24 -14.11 3.25
N ALA A 60 52.86 -12.94 3.11
CA ALA A 60 52.13 -11.67 3.11
C ALA A 60 51.13 -11.59 1.94
N ARG A 61 51.54 -12.04 0.75
CA ARG A 61 50.68 -12.04 -0.45
C ARG A 61 49.47 -12.97 -0.30
N THR A 62 49.66 -14.19 0.20
CA THR A 62 48.55 -15.14 0.40
C THR A 62 47.56 -14.63 1.45
N MET A 63 48.05 -14.01 2.52
CA MET A 63 47.20 -13.42 3.55
C MET A 63 46.39 -12.22 3.06
N ILE A 64 46.99 -11.34 2.26
CA ILE A 64 46.29 -10.20 1.63
C ILE A 64 45.20 -10.71 0.66
N MET A 65 45.51 -11.72 -0.16
CA MET A 65 44.52 -12.33 -1.07
C MET A 65 43.36 -12.98 -0.30
N ALA A 66 43.64 -13.67 0.81
CA ALA A 66 42.61 -14.25 1.67
C ALA A 66 41.70 -13.18 2.29
N LEU A 67 42.27 -12.07 2.77
CA LEU A 67 41.51 -10.96 3.36
C LEU A 67 40.60 -10.28 2.32
N MET A 68 41.09 -10.06 1.10
CA MET A 68 40.27 -9.55 0.00
C MET A 68 39.11 -10.50 -0.32
N ALA A 69 39.39 -11.80 -0.45
CA ALA A 69 38.37 -12.80 -0.74
C ALA A 69 37.27 -12.83 0.34
N VAL A 70 37.63 -12.80 1.62
CA VAL A 70 36.66 -12.77 2.73
C VAL A 70 35.82 -11.50 2.72
N THR A 71 36.45 -10.34 2.49
CA THR A 71 35.75 -9.05 2.46
C THR A 71 34.72 -8.99 1.33
N ILE A 72 35.11 -9.42 0.14
CA ILE A 72 34.21 -9.51 -1.02
C ILE A 72 33.08 -10.50 -0.74
N GLY A 73 33.39 -11.68 -0.20
CA GLY A 73 32.40 -12.70 0.14
C GLY A 73 31.35 -12.20 1.14
N LEU A 74 31.78 -11.52 2.20
CA LEU A 74 30.87 -10.91 3.17
C LEU A 74 30.03 -9.78 2.57
N GLY A 75 30.63 -8.95 1.71
CA GLY A 75 29.91 -7.90 1.00
C GLY A 75 28.78 -8.45 0.13
N VAL A 76 29.07 -9.52 -0.64
CA VAL A 76 28.06 -10.20 -1.46
C VAL A 76 26.98 -10.85 -0.58
N LEU A 77 27.36 -11.51 0.51
CA LEU A 77 26.42 -12.15 1.43
C LEU A 77 25.46 -11.12 2.07
N LEU A 78 26.00 -9.99 2.55
CA LEU A 78 25.17 -8.89 3.07
C LEU A 78 24.26 -8.30 1.99
N ALA A 79 24.76 -8.06 0.79
CA ALA A 79 23.97 -7.50 -0.31
C ALA A 79 22.78 -8.41 -0.65
N LEU A 80 23.01 -9.73 -0.79
CA LEU A 80 21.95 -10.70 -1.03
C LEU A 80 20.97 -10.81 0.14
N GLY A 81 21.47 -10.70 1.38
CA GLY A 81 20.63 -10.66 2.58
C GLY A 81 19.70 -9.44 2.61
N LEU A 82 20.22 -8.24 2.30
CA LEU A 82 19.43 -7.01 2.26
C LEU A 82 18.42 -7.01 1.11
N ALA A 83 18.80 -7.53 -0.07
CA ALA A 83 17.87 -7.67 -1.20
C ALA A 83 16.64 -8.51 -0.80
N ARG A 84 16.86 -9.67 -0.18
CA ARG A 84 15.75 -10.54 0.24
C ARG A 84 14.94 -9.99 1.42
N LEU A 85 15.60 -9.31 2.35
CA LEU A 85 14.94 -8.84 3.58
C LEU A 85 14.18 -7.53 3.38
N ILE A 86 14.64 -6.67 2.44
CA ILE A 86 14.11 -5.31 2.26
C ILE A 86 13.58 -5.11 0.85
N ALA A 87 14.38 -5.41 -0.19
CA ALA A 87 13.98 -5.12 -1.56
C ALA A 87 12.77 -5.96 -1.99
N ASP A 88 12.80 -7.28 -1.76
CA ASP A 88 11.72 -8.17 -2.18
C ASP A 88 10.35 -7.79 -1.57
N PRO A 89 10.22 -7.55 -0.24
CA PRO A 89 8.94 -7.09 0.32
C PRO A 89 8.50 -5.72 -0.18
N LEU A 90 9.43 -4.77 -0.38
CA LEU A 90 9.09 -3.45 -0.92
C LEU A 90 8.60 -3.53 -2.37
N THR A 91 9.22 -4.38 -3.20
CA THR A 91 8.74 -4.61 -4.57
C THR A 91 7.35 -5.22 -4.57
N GLN A 92 7.07 -6.20 -3.69
CA GLN A 92 5.73 -6.79 -3.56
C GLN A 92 4.68 -5.75 -3.13
N LEU A 93 5.02 -4.87 -2.18
CA LEU A 93 4.15 -3.77 -1.79
C LEU A 93 3.94 -2.74 -2.92
N GLY A 94 4.95 -2.51 -3.75
CA GLY A 94 4.84 -1.67 -4.94
C GLY A 94 3.87 -2.23 -5.98
N VAL A 95 3.99 -3.53 -6.31
CA VAL A 95 3.07 -4.22 -7.22
C VAL A 95 1.63 -4.17 -6.71
N LEU A 96 1.46 -4.37 -5.41
CA LEU A 96 0.14 -4.27 -4.79
C LEU A 96 -0.42 -2.85 -4.87
N ALA A 97 0.39 -1.83 -4.58
CA ALA A 97 -0.05 -0.44 -4.70
C ALA A 97 -0.46 -0.10 -6.13
N GLU A 98 0.21 -0.67 -7.14
CA GLU A 98 -0.18 -0.53 -8.54
C GLU A 98 -1.52 -1.23 -8.86
N GLN A 99 -1.80 -2.39 -8.26
CA GLN A 99 -3.12 -3.05 -8.40
C GLN A 99 -4.23 -2.20 -7.79
N VAL A 100 -3.99 -1.68 -6.57
CA VAL A 100 -4.92 -0.81 -5.86
C VAL A 100 -5.17 0.48 -6.64
N SER A 101 -4.14 1.07 -7.27
CA SER A 101 -4.29 2.29 -8.08
C SER A 101 -5.10 2.05 -9.36
N LYS A 102 -5.12 0.81 -9.87
CA LYS A 102 -5.99 0.37 -10.97
C LYS A 102 -7.41 0.01 -10.51
N GLY A 103 -7.71 0.15 -9.21
CA GLY A 103 -9.02 -0.12 -8.63
C GLY A 103 -9.25 -1.58 -8.21
N ASP A 104 -8.24 -2.45 -8.31
CA ASP A 104 -8.33 -3.79 -7.76
C ASP A 104 -8.14 -3.75 -6.24
N LEU A 105 -9.26 -3.78 -5.52
CA LEU A 105 -9.29 -3.81 -4.06
C LEU A 105 -9.52 -5.22 -3.52
N THR A 106 -9.38 -6.28 -4.32
CA THR A 106 -9.67 -7.67 -3.90
C THR A 106 -8.47 -8.35 -3.23
N THR A 107 -7.28 -7.79 -3.38
CA THR A 107 -6.03 -8.34 -2.87
C THR A 107 -5.95 -8.45 -1.35
N ASP A 108 -5.41 -9.57 -0.87
CA ASP A 108 -5.15 -9.85 0.55
C ASP A 108 -3.69 -9.55 0.90
N ILE A 109 -3.47 -8.52 1.72
CA ILE A 109 -2.15 -8.19 2.24
C ILE A 109 -1.94 -8.97 3.53
N ARG A 110 -1.06 -9.97 3.55
CA ARG A 110 -0.70 -10.70 4.77
C ARG A 110 0.58 -10.12 5.36
N SER A 111 0.50 -9.68 6.63
CA SER A 111 1.70 -9.17 7.30
C SER A 111 2.51 -10.36 7.80
N ARG A 112 3.74 -10.48 7.32
CA ARG A 112 4.62 -11.61 7.67
C ARG A 112 5.73 -11.20 8.64
N SER A 113 6.05 -9.91 8.68
CA SER A 113 7.11 -9.40 9.52
C SER A 113 6.59 -8.65 10.74
N ARG A 114 7.37 -8.65 11.82
CA ARG A 114 7.11 -7.88 13.05
C ARG A 114 7.95 -6.60 13.13
N ASP A 115 8.49 -6.21 11.98
CA ASP A 115 9.39 -5.08 11.83
C ASP A 115 8.71 -3.98 11.02
N GLU A 116 9.49 -3.03 10.54
CA GLU A 116 8.99 -1.80 9.95
C GLU A 116 8.36 -2.03 8.57
N ILE A 117 8.78 -3.10 7.88
CA ILE A 117 8.09 -3.61 6.69
C ILE A 117 6.73 -4.20 7.08
N GLY A 118 6.67 -4.97 8.17
CA GLY A 118 5.41 -5.48 8.71
C GLY A 118 4.41 -4.39 9.06
N TRP A 119 4.90 -3.29 9.63
CA TRP A 119 4.09 -2.11 9.91
C TRP A 119 3.59 -1.43 8.63
N LEU A 120 4.43 -1.32 7.59
CA LEU A 120 4.03 -0.81 6.29
C LEU A 120 2.96 -1.70 5.63
N GLU A 121 3.14 -3.02 5.66
CA GLU A 121 2.15 -4.01 5.21
C GLU A 121 0.80 -3.82 5.94
N HIS A 122 0.83 -3.62 7.25
CA HIS A 122 -0.38 -3.36 8.03
C HIS A 122 -1.07 -2.05 7.62
N SER A 123 -0.30 -0.99 7.44
CA SER A 123 -0.83 0.34 7.06
C SER A 123 -1.46 0.31 5.67
N MET A 124 -0.79 -0.33 4.70
CA MET A 124 -1.34 -0.58 3.37
C MET A 124 -2.64 -1.40 3.43
N ARG A 125 -2.74 -2.40 4.33
CA ARG A 125 -3.97 -3.20 4.49
C ARG A 125 -5.13 -2.35 4.94
N GLN A 126 -4.88 -1.48 5.92
CA GLN A 126 -5.90 -0.58 6.42
C GLN A 126 -6.35 0.41 5.33
N MET A 127 -5.43 0.92 4.51
CA MET A 127 -5.77 1.77 3.37
C MET A 127 -6.69 1.04 2.38
N VAL A 128 -6.34 -0.18 1.95
CA VAL A 128 -7.17 -0.98 1.03
C VAL A 128 -8.55 -1.27 1.62
N LYS A 129 -8.61 -1.61 2.92
CA LYS A 129 -9.88 -1.82 3.62
C LYS A 129 -10.77 -0.58 3.58
N ASN A 130 -10.22 0.60 3.89
CA ASN A 130 -10.97 1.85 3.88
C ASN A 130 -11.46 2.20 2.46
N LEU A 131 -10.64 2.00 1.44
CA LEU A 131 -11.05 2.22 0.04
C LEU A 131 -12.21 1.30 -0.36
N ARG A 132 -12.18 0.02 0.07
CA ARG A 132 -13.25 -0.94 -0.19
C ARG A 132 -14.56 -0.53 0.48
N GLU A 133 -14.49 -0.02 1.70
CA GLU A 133 -15.64 0.48 2.44
C GLU A 133 -16.27 1.70 1.74
N ILE A 134 -15.44 2.66 1.30
CA ILE A 134 -15.90 3.82 0.53
C ILE A 134 -16.57 3.39 -0.77
N ALA A 135 -15.97 2.47 -1.54
CA ALA A 135 -16.54 1.95 -2.78
C ALA A 135 -17.90 1.26 -2.54
N THR A 136 -18.01 0.50 -1.46
CA THR A 136 -19.27 -0.16 -1.06
C THR A 136 -20.34 0.86 -0.71
N GLN A 137 -19.99 1.91 0.05
CA GLN A 137 -20.91 2.98 0.40
C GLN A 137 -21.43 3.72 -0.84
N ILE A 138 -20.55 4.02 -1.80
CA ILE A 138 -20.92 4.64 -3.08
C ILE A 138 -21.90 3.73 -3.83
N ALA A 139 -21.62 2.43 -3.95
CA ALA A 139 -22.50 1.50 -4.65
C ALA A 139 -23.90 1.41 -4.02
N VAL A 140 -23.98 1.42 -2.69
CA VAL A 140 -25.27 1.46 -1.96
C VAL A 140 -26.00 2.77 -2.24
N SER A 141 -25.32 3.91 -2.12
CA SER A 141 -25.91 5.23 -2.38
C SER A 141 -26.42 5.36 -3.82
N SER A 142 -25.66 4.89 -4.81
CA SER A 142 -26.10 4.88 -6.22
C SER A 142 -27.35 4.02 -6.43
N ARG A 143 -27.45 2.87 -5.75
CA ARG A 143 -28.65 2.02 -5.81
C ARG A 143 -29.86 2.74 -5.20
N THR A 144 -29.69 3.41 -4.06
CA THR A 144 -30.76 4.21 -3.45
C THR A 144 -31.25 5.31 -4.39
N VAL A 145 -30.33 6.05 -5.02
CA VAL A 145 -30.69 7.09 -6.00
C VAL A 145 -31.45 6.52 -7.19
N ALA A 146 -31.03 5.36 -7.71
CA ALA A 146 -31.74 4.70 -8.82
C ALA A 146 -33.18 4.30 -8.43
N MET A 147 -33.37 3.71 -7.25
CA MET A 147 -34.70 3.36 -6.74
C MET A 147 -35.59 4.61 -6.55
N SER A 148 -35.05 5.70 -6.00
CA SER A 148 -35.80 6.96 -5.86
C SER A 148 -36.17 7.57 -7.21
N ALA A 149 -35.31 7.45 -8.23
CA ALA A 149 -35.63 7.91 -9.58
C ALA A 149 -36.77 7.10 -10.22
N GLU A 150 -36.81 5.78 -10.01
CA GLU A 150 -37.92 4.92 -10.43
C GLU A 150 -39.25 5.31 -9.75
N GLU A 151 -39.21 5.57 -8.43
CA GLU A 151 -40.39 6.02 -7.67
C GLU A 151 -40.90 7.38 -8.15
N ILE A 152 -40.00 8.34 -8.40
CA ILE A 152 -40.35 9.67 -8.95
C ILE A 152 -40.97 9.53 -10.34
N SER A 153 -40.44 8.64 -11.19
CA SER A 153 -40.98 8.39 -12.53
C SER A 153 -42.39 7.81 -12.47
N ALA A 154 -42.63 6.85 -11.57
CA ALA A 154 -43.95 6.29 -11.33
C ALA A 154 -44.94 7.35 -10.83
N SER A 155 -44.53 8.16 -9.84
CA SER A 155 -45.34 9.26 -9.30
C SER A 155 -45.67 10.31 -10.36
N SER A 156 -44.69 10.68 -11.19
CA SER A 156 -44.87 11.62 -12.30
C SER A 156 -45.85 11.10 -13.35
N THR A 157 -45.81 9.80 -13.66
CA THR A 157 -46.78 9.14 -14.56
C THR A 157 -48.20 9.17 -13.97
N GLN A 158 -48.34 8.92 -12.67
CA GLN A 158 -49.63 8.98 -12.00
C GLN A 158 -50.18 10.43 -11.94
N MET A 159 -49.32 11.40 -11.69
CA MET A 159 -49.68 12.82 -11.71
C MET A 159 -50.13 13.28 -13.09
N ALA A 160 -49.45 12.85 -14.17
CA ALA A 160 -49.87 13.14 -15.53
C ALA A 160 -51.27 12.60 -15.84
N LYS A 161 -51.56 11.36 -15.44
CA LYS A 161 -52.91 10.77 -15.55
C LYS A 161 -53.95 11.55 -14.72
N GLY A 162 -53.58 11.99 -13.52
CA GLY A 162 -54.44 12.82 -12.68
C GLY A 162 -54.79 14.16 -13.32
N ALA A 163 -53.80 14.83 -13.90
CA ALA A 163 -53.98 16.08 -14.62
C ALA A 163 -54.88 15.92 -15.87
N GLU A 164 -54.74 14.80 -16.60
CA GLU A 164 -55.60 14.46 -17.74
C GLU A 164 -57.06 14.29 -17.31
N MET A 165 -57.32 13.54 -16.24
CA MET A 165 -58.67 13.39 -15.66
C MET A 165 -59.25 14.73 -15.21
N GLN A 166 -58.44 15.58 -14.58
CA GLN A 166 -58.86 16.92 -14.14
C GLN A 166 -59.21 17.83 -15.32
N SER A 167 -58.44 17.78 -16.40
CA SER A 167 -58.72 18.51 -17.64
C SER A 167 -60.07 18.09 -18.22
N SER A 168 -60.31 16.79 -18.35
CA SER A 168 -61.57 16.24 -18.87
C SER A 168 -62.77 16.68 -18.02
N SER A 169 -62.68 16.62 -16.68
CA SER A 169 -63.78 17.07 -15.81
C SER A 169 -64.03 18.58 -15.91
N THR A 170 -62.98 19.38 -16.14
CA THR A 170 -63.10 20.83 -16.36
C THR A 170 -63.79 21.13 -17.69
N GLU A 171 -63.47 20.38 -18.75
CA GLU A 171 -64.18 20.47 -20.04
C GLU A 171 -65.66 20.12 -19.91
N GLU A 172 -65.99 19.04 -19.21
CA GLU A 172 -67.37 18.65 -18.92
C GLU A 172 -68.11 19.73 -18.12
N THR A 173 -67.47 20.28 -17.09
CA THR A 173 -68.02 21.39 -16.29
C THR A 173 -68.26 22.64 -17.16
N SER A 174 -67.34 22.95 -18.08
CA SER A 174 -67.52 24.06 -19.01
C SER A 174 -68.69 23.82 -19.97
N SER A 175 -68.83 22.60 -20.50
CA SER A 175 -69.94 22.22 -21.37
C SER A 175 -71.29 22.34 -20.65
N THR A 176 -71.38 21.86 -19.40
CA THR A 176 -72.59 22.00 -18.60
C THR A 176 -72.92 23.47 -18.29
N MET A 177 -71.91 24.31 -18.02
CA MET A 177 -72.10 25.76 -17.87
C MET A 177 -72.64 26.42 -19.14
N VAL A 178 -72.14 26.03 -20.32
CA VAL A 178 -72.66 26.51 -21.62
C VAL A 178 -74.10 26.08 -21.83
N GLU A 179 -74.43 24.82 -21.50
CA GLU A 179 -75.79 24.30 -21.60
C GLU A 179 -76.75 25.06 -20.67
N ILE A 180 -76.37 25.27 -19.40
CA ILE A 180 -77.14 26.05 -18.42
C ILE A 180 -77.36 27.49 -18.91
N ALA A 181 -76.32 28.14 -19.44
CA ALA A 181 -76.43 29.50 -19.98
C ALA A 181 -77.42 29.55 -21.17
N SER A 182 -77.40 28.54 -22.04
CA SER A 182 -78.33 28.43 -23.16
C SER A 182 -79.79 28.24 -22.71
N GLN A 183 -80.02 27.42 -21.69
CA GLN A 183 -81.34 27.21 -21.10
C GLN A 183 -81.88 28.51 -20.47
N MET A 184 -81.03 29.27 -19.77
CA MET A 184 -81.42 30.57 -19.22
C MET A 184 -81.79 31.59 -20.31
N GLN A 185 -81.05 31.63 -21.44
CA GLN A 185 -81.41 32.48 -22.58
C GLN A 185 -82.75 32.08 -23.19
N HIS A 186 -83.04 30.78 -23.25
CA HIS A 186 -84.31 30.28 -23.79
C HIS A 186 -85.50 30.66 -22.89
N LEU A 187 -85.32 30.59 -21.56
CA LEU A 187 -86.31 31.03 -20.57
C LEU A 187 -86.53 32.54 -20.57
N ALA A 188 -85.50 33.34 -20.82
CA ALA A 188 -85.62 34.80 -20.87
C ALA A 188 -86.38 35.30 -22.12
N ARG A 189 -86.54 34.45 -23.14
CA ARG A 189 -87.27 34.77 -24.38
C ARG A 189 -88.71 34.24 -24.40
N SER A 190 -89.09 33.40 -23.45
CA SER A 190 -90.46 32.88 -23.26
C SER A 190 -91.24 33.76 -22.30
#